data_AF-A0A3B8U7Y8-F1
#
_entry.id   AF-A0A3B8U7Y8-F1
#
_cell.length_a   1.000
_cell.length_b   1.000
_cell.length_c   1.000
_cell.angle_alpha   90.00
_cell.angle_beta   90.00
_cell.angle_gamma   90.00
#
_symmetry.space_group_name_H-M   'P 1'
#
loop_
_entity.id
_entity.type
_entity.pdbx_description
1 polymer ?
#
loop_
_entity_poly.entity_id
_entity_poly.type
_entity_poly.pdbx_seq_one_letter_code
_entity_poly.pdbx_strand_id
1 'polypeptide(L)'
;MTKEGFDKALQKLAEKRLIYAPVLKVGEGRFTDTDVVRYDYVTELSQIELTKKSDYAFKEILTPLSETLFFFTENEVKTADRDDREVIVFLKSCDMHAVRRLDQIYLNNGIAADPFYKEIRDRVKFVLIGCQKSGADCFCVDMGTNRTTDGYLFSVDLIGDEICCDVKCEECAGIFAECGGREEAVEPKYVTENATHVTIPPQIPNSIYKNPVWDEYSTRCIGCGRCNFVCPTCTCYTMQDVYYT
;
A
#
# COMPACT_ATOMS: atom_id res chain seq x y z
N MET A 1 -12.57 14.43 -15.07
CA MET A 1 -11.54 15.35 -15.62
C MET A 1 -10.75 14.66 -16.71
N THR A 2 -10.02 15.39 -17.55
CA THR A 2 -9.15 14.79 -18.58
C THR A 2 -7.86 14.22 -17.97
N LYS A 3 -7.16 13.36 -18.71
CA LYS A 3 -5.83 12.83 -18.31
C LYS A 3 -4.82 13.97 -18.08
N GLU A 4 -4.74 14.93 -19.00
CA GLU A 4 -3.85 16.09 -18.87
C GLU A 4 -4.18 16.95 -17.63
N GLY A 5 -5.46 17.13 -17.32
CA GLY A 5 -5.89 17.81 -16.10
C GLY A 5 -5.44 17.05 -14.84
N PHE A 6 -5.57 15.73 -14.84
CA PHE A 6 -5.13 14.89 -13.74
C PHE A 6 -3.60 14.91 -13.56
N ASP A 7 -2.82 14.90 -14.65
CA ASP A 7 -1.36 15.00 -14.59
C ASP A 7 -0.91 16.35 -13.99
N LYS A 8 -1.57 17.46 -14.37
CA LYS A 8 -1.34 18.77 -13.73
C LYS A 8 -1.66 18.76 -12.23
N ALA A 9 -2.71 18.05 -11.83
CA ALA A 9 -3.07 17.89 -10.43
C ALA A 9 -2.02 17.06 -9.66
N LEU A 10 -1.51 15.97 -10.25
CA LEU A 10 -0.42 15.18 -9.68
C LEU A 10 0.85 16.01 -9.50
N GLN A 11 1.21 16.82 -10.49
CA GLN A 11 2.38 17.72 -10.41
C GLN A 11 2.24 18.72 -9.26
N LYS A 12 1.08 19.36 -9.11
CA LYS A 12 0.79 20.26 -7.97
C LYS A 12 0.90 19.55 -6.62
N LEU A 13 0.38 18.33 -6.51
CA LEU A 13 0.51 17.52 -5.29
C LEU A 13 1.97 17.15 -4.99
N ALA A 14 2.75 16.86 -6.03
CA ALA A 14 4.15 16.46 -5.94
C ALA A 14 5.09 17.60 -5.50
N GLU A 15 4.67 18.87 -5.59
CA GLU A 15 5.48 20.02 -5.11
C GLU A 15 5.79 19.94 -3.62
N LYS A 16 4.90 19.33 -2.82
CA LYS A 16 5.01 19.24 -1.35
C LYS A 16 5.21 17.81 -0.85
N ARG A 17 5.01 16.82 -1.72
CA ARG A 17 4.81 15.42 -1.30
C ARG A 17 5.48 14.45 -2.26
N LEU A 18 5.90 13.31 -1.75
CA LEU A 18 6.25 12.17 -2.59
C LEU A 18 4.98 11.41 -2.99
N ILE A 19 4.88 11.00 -4.25
CA ILE A 19 3.73 10.22 -4.72
C ILE A 19 4.22 8.84 -5.15
N TYR A 20 3.70 7.81 -4.50
CA TYR A 20 3.97 6.41 -4.81
C TYR A 20 2.73 5.72 -5.35
N ALA A 21 2.93 4.90 -6.37
CA ALA A 21 1.87 4.11 -6.96
C ALA A 21 2.41 2.79 -7.52
N PRO A 22 1.57 1.77 -7.78
CA PRO A 22 2.00 0.60 -8.52
C PRO A 22 2.45 1.02 -9.93
N VAL A 23 3.63 0.57 -10.35
CA VAL A 23 4.24 0.84 -11.66
C VAL A 23 4.58 -0.49 -12.32
N LEU A 24 4.24 -0.64 -13.60
CA LEU A 24 4.65 -1.79 -14.41
C LEU A 24 6.12 -1.62 -14.83
N LYS A 25 7.00 -2.47 -14.30
CA LYS A 25 8.41 -2.55 -14.66
C LYS A 25 8.62 -3.64 -15.72
N VAL A 26 8.83 -3.20 -16.96
CA VAL A 26 8.95 -4.10 -18.12
C VAL A 26 10.28 -4.84 -18.08
N GLY A 27 10.25 -6.17 -18.12
CA GLY A 27 11.46 -7.01 -18.11
C GLY A 27 12.22 -7.09 -16.78
N GLU A 28 11.74 -6.46 -15.69
CA GLU A 28 12.36 -6.50 -14.35
C GLU A 28 11.76 -7.59 -13.43
N GLY A 29 11.03 -8.53 -14.02
CA GLY A 29 10.45 -9.66 -13.33
C GLY A 29 11.47 -10.69 -12.88
N ARG A 30 10.97 -11.75 -12.23
CA ARG A 30 11.82 -12.80 -11.64
C ARG A 30 12.55 -13.62 -12.71
N PHE A 31 11.92 -13.78 -13.87
CA PHE A 31 12.45 -14.56 -14.99
C PHE A 31 12.73 -13.62 -16.16
N THR A 32 13.62 -14.03 -17.06
CA THR A 32 13.91 -13.31 -18.30
C THR A 32 12.60 -12.98 -19.03
N ASP A 33 12.47 -11.75 -19.49
CA ASP A 33 11.31 -11.24 -20.25
C ASP A 33 9.97 -11.33 -19.51
N THR A 34 10.00 -11.27 -18.18
CA THR A 34 8.77 -11.13 -17.37
C THR A 34 8.67 -9.72 -16.80
N ASP A 35 7.46 -9.18 -16.78
CA ASP A 35 7.17 -7.89 -16.15
C ASP A 35 6.91 -8.06 -14.65
N VAL A 36 6.99 -6.96 -13.90
CA VAL A 36 6.61 -6.93 -12.49
C VAL A 36 5.95 -5.61 -12.14
N VAL A 37 4.92 -5.65 -11.30
CA VAL A 37 4.26 -4.45 -10.77
C VAL A 37 4.73 -4.20 -9.34
N ARG A 38 5.44 -3.08 -9.13
CA ARG A 38 5.96 -2.66 -7.81
C ARG A 38 5.63 -1.21 -7.55
N TYR A 39 5.63 -0.82 -6.27
CA TYR A 39 5.43 0.57 -5.90
C TYR A 39 6.69 1.37 -6.19
N ASP A 40 6.53 2.51 -6.87
CA ASP A 40 7.61 3.44 -7.17
C ASP A 40 7.08 4.88 -7.24
N TYR A 41 8.00 5.84 -7.28
CA TYR A 41 7.70 7.25 -7.46
C TYR A 41 7.05 7.51 -8.82
N VAL A 42 5.99 8.32 -8.81
CA VAL A 42 5.26 8.72 -10.02
C VAL A 42 5.01 10.21 -10.06
N THR A 43 4.91 10.74 -11.28
CA THR A 43 4.67 12.16 -11.59
C THR A 43 3.48 12.38 -12.53
N GLU A 44 3.02 11.32 -13.19
CA GLU A 44 1.98 11.36 -14.20
C GLU A 44 1.19 10.03 -14.19
N LEU A 45 -0.04 10.08 -14.69
CA LEU A 45 -0.99 8.97 -14.71
C LEU A 45 -0.49 7.78 -15.52
N SER A 46 0.23 8.02 -16.62
CA SER A 46 0.76 6.99 -17.53
C SER A 46 1.70 6.02 -16.83
N GLN A 47 2.33 6.44 -15.73
CA GLN A 47 3.24 5.64 -14.92
C GLN A 47 2.48 4.71 -13.96
N ILE A 48 1.21 5.00 -13.68
CA ILE A 48 0.40 4.29 -12.67
C ILE A 48 -0.31 3.08 -13.29
N GLU A 49 -0.02 1.89 -12.79
CA GLU A 49 -0.71 0.66 -13.12
C GLU A 49 -2.03 0.54 -12.33
N LEU A 50 -3.12 1.03 -12.94
CA LEU A 50 -4.46 1.00 -12.34
C LEU A 50 -5.13 -0.38 -12.42
N THR A 51 -4.72 -1.24 -13.36
CA THR A 51 -5.45 -2.46 -13.71
C THR A 51 -4.88 -3.67 -13.00
N LYS A 52 -3.60 -3.98 -13.21
CA LYS A 52 -2.96 -5.18 -12.66
C LYS A 52 -2.83 -5.08 -11.14
N LYS A 53 -2.84 -6.24 -10.46
CA LYS A 53 -2.49 -6.32 -9.04
C LYS A 53 -0.97 -6.16 -8.92
N SER A 54 -0.50 -5.47 -7.88
CA SER A 54 0.93 -5.43 -7.58
C SER A 54 1.45 -6.82 -7.18
N ASP A 55 2.68 -7.10 -7.58
CA ASP A 55 3.41 -8.31 -7.21
C ASP A 55 4.05 -8.18 -5.82
N TYR A 56 4.34 -6.94 -5.42
CA TYR A 56 4.91 -6.57 -4.13
C TYR A 56 3.93 -5.67 -3.37
N ALA A 57 3.95 -5.76 -2.04
CA ALA A 57 3.08 -4.96 -1.21
C ALA A 57 3.58 -3.51 -1.13
N PHE A 58 2.65 -2.57 -1.02
CA PHE A 58 2.94 -1.15 -0.75
C PHE A 58 3.70 -0.92 0.56
N LYS A 59 3.70 -1.92 1.44
CA LYS A 59 4.11 -1.77 2.84
C LYS A 59 5.56 -1.37 3.02
N GLU A 60 6.43 -1.51 2.03
CA GLU A 60 7.81 -1.01 2.12
C GLU A 60 7.87 0.52 2.37
N ILE A 61 6.78 1.23 2.04
CA ILE A 61 6.60 2.66 2.34
C ILE A 61 6.28 2.90 3.83
N LEU A 62 5.64 1.93 4.50
CA LEU A 62 5.26 2.00 5.92
C LEU A 62 6.27 1.30 6.85
N THR A 63 6.87 0.23 6.37
CA THR A 63 7.79 -0.67 7.07
C THR A 63 8.94 -0.99 6.10
N PRO A 64 9.99 -0.15 6.02
CA PRO A 64 11.08 -0.34 5.07
C PRO A 64 11.83 -1.65 5.32
N LEU A 65 12.53 -2.15 4.29
CA LEU A 65 13.33 -3.39 4.33
C LEU A 65 14.33 -3.43 5.49
N SER A 66 14.95 -2.29 5.76
CA SER A 66 15.87 -2.06 6.86
C SER A 66 15.77 -0.60 7.26
N GLU A 67 15.73 -0.34 8.56
CA GLU A 67 15.72 1.01 9.11
C GLU A 67 16.78 1.11 10.20
N THR A 68 17.66 2.10 10.09
CA THR A 68 18.52 2.45 11.22
C THR A 68 17.69 3.28 12.19
N LEU A 69 17.52 2.82 13.43
CA LEU A 69 16.75 3.54 14.45
C LEU A 69 17.62 4.51 15.23
N PHE A 70 18.83 4.08 15.57
CA PHE A 70 19.75 4.83 16.40
C PHE A 70 21.19 4.68 15.90
N PHE A 71 21.95 5.75 16.10
CA PHE A 71 23.40 5.72 16.18
C PHE A 71 23.77 5.83 17.66
N PHE A 72 24.66 4.97 18.13
CA PHE A 72 25.11 5.00 19.51
C PHE A 72 26.63 4.88 19.61
N THR A 73 27.17 5.52 20.63
CA THR A 73 28.55 5.40 21.10
C THR A 73 28.54 4.99 22.57
N GLU A 74 29.71 4.88 23.21
CA GLU A 74 29.78 4.61 24.65
C GLU A 74 29.03 5.65 25.52
N ASN A 75 28.94 6.90 25.05
CA ASN A 75 28.44 8.02 25.85
C ASN A 75 27.22 8.75 25.25
N GLU A 76 26.83 8.42 24.03
CA GLU A 76 25.78 9.16 23.31
C GLU A 76 24.89 8.22 22.49
N VAL A 77 23.59 8.53 22.46
CA VAL A 77 22.62 7.91 21.56
C VAL A 77 21.91 9.01 20.78
N LYS A 78 21.93 8.90 19.45
CA LYS A 78 21.24 9.79 18.52
C LYS A 78 20.25 8.97 17.70
N THR A 79 18.99 9.41 17.62
CA THR A 79 18.03 8.84 16.64
C THR A 79 18.52 9.10 15.22
N ALA A 80 18.35 8.14 14.32
CA ALA A 80 18.72 8.34 12.92
C ALA A 80 17.92 9.48 12.28
N ASP A 81 18.57 10.26 11.41
CA ASP A 81 17.90 11.31 10.66
C ASP A 81 16.92 10.68 9.65
N ARG A 82 15.76 11.30 9.46
CA ARG A 82 14.69 10.81 8.58
C ARG A 82 14.24 11.88 7.61
N ASP A 83 13.79 11.44 6.44
CA ASP A 83 13.03 12.26 5.51
C ASP A 83 11.62 12.45 6.09
N ASP A 84 11.22 13.70 6.32
CA ASP A 84 9.96 14.09 6.94
C ASP A 84 8.88 14.51 5.93
N ARG A 85 9.17 14.42 4.63
CA ARG A 85 8.21 14.76 3.58
C ARG A 85 6.94 13.93 3.68
N GLU A 86 5.79 14.57 3.46
CA GLU A 86 4.51 13.86 3.34
C GLU A 86 4.52 12.95 2.11
N VAL A 87 3.82 11.82 2.22
CA VAL A 87 3.78 10.81 1.16
C VAL A 87 2.34 10.48 0.81
N ILE A 88 2.01 10.44 -0.48
CA ILE A 88 0.74 9.93 -1.00
C ILE A 88 1.00 8.55 -1.62
N VAL A 89 0.19 7.55 -1.26
CA VAL A 89 0.30 6.19 -1.78
C VAL A 89 -1.02 5.74 -2.42
N PHE A 90 -0.95 5.29 -3.67
CA PHE A 90 -2.11 4.80 -4.42
C PHE A 90 -2.36 3.33 -4.15
N LEU A 91 -3.47 2.98 -3.50
CA LEU A 91 -3.77 1.62 -3.05
C LEU A 91 -5.10 1.12 -3.61
N LYS A 92 -5.18 -0.18 -3.91
CA LYS A 92 -6.49 -0.84 -4.13
C LYS A 92 -7.21 -1.03 -2.79
N SER A 93 -8.52 -1.25 -2.82
CA SER A 93 -9.32 -1.46 -1.59
C SER A 93 -8.77 -2.59 -0.69
N CYS A 94 -8.30 -3.69 -1.26
CA CYS A 94 -7.73 -4.79 -0.47
C CYS A 94 -6.46 -4.37 0.29
N ASP A 95 -5.65 -3.49 -0.31
CA ASP A 95 -4.46 -2.92 0.33
C ASP A 95 -4.82 -1.90 1.41
N MET A 96 -5.86 -1.07 1.21
CA MET A 96 -6.40 -0.20 2.25
C MET A 96 -6.84 -0.99 3.49
N HIS A 97 -7.42 -2.18 3.30
CA HIS A 97 -7.76 -3.07 4.41
C HIS A 97 -6.51 -3.68 5.07
N ALA A 98 -5.45 -3.91 4.31
CA ALA A 98 -4.17 -4.35 4.87
C ALA A 98 -3.53 -3.25 5.73
N VAL A 99 -3.60 -1.97 5.33
CA VAL A 99 -3.19 -0.82 6.18
C VAL A 99 -3.89 -0.88 7.53
N ARG A 100 -5.21 -1.10 7.56
CA ARG A 100 -5.98 -1.22 8.82
C ARG A 100 -5.48 -2.38 9.71
N ARG A 101 -4.96 -3.46 9.12
CA ARG A 101 -4.36 -4.57 9.88
C ARG A 101 -2.98 -4.20 10.43
N LEU A 102 -2.17 -3.50 9.65
CA LEU A 102 -0.89 -2.96 10.13
C LEU A 102 -1.13 -1.97 11.28
N ASP A 103 -2.08 -1.04 11.12
CA ASP A 103 -2.48 -0.08 12.16
C ASP A 103 -2.94 -0.79 13.45
N GLN A 104 -3.67 -1.91 13.33
CA GLN A 104 -4.03 -2.69 14.51
C GLN A 104 -2.82 -3.28 15.22
N ILE A 105 -1.87 -3.85 14.48
CA ILE A 105 -0.67 -4.46 15.08
C ILE A 105 0.26 -3.42 15.69
N TYR A 106 0.56 -2.34 14.97
CA TYR A 106 1.59 -1.38 15.40
C TYR A 106 1.05 -0.30 16.32
N LEU A 107 -0.22 0.11 16.19
CA LEU A 107 -0.75 1.21 16.99
C LEU A 107 -1.63 0.75 18.16
N ASN A 108 -2.23 -0.44 18.07
CA ASN A 108 -3.30 -0.86 18.99
C ASN A 108 -3.04 -2.21 19.68
N ASN A 109 -1.96 -2.92 19.34
CA ASN A 109 -1.64 -4.24 19.90
C ASN A 109 -0.38 -4.17 20.76
N GLY A 110 -0.55 -3.77 22.01
CA GLY A 110 0.54 -3.65 22.98
C GLY A 110 0.20 -2.69 24.11
N ILE A 111 1.23 -2.32 24.88
CA ILE A 111 1.10 -1.35 25.98
C ILE A 111 1.01 0.09 25.44
N ALA A 112 1.63 0.35 24.29
CA ALA A 112 1.63 1.65 23.63
C ALA A 112 1.73 1.46 22.10
N ALA A 113 1.40 2.51 21.36
CA ALA A 113 1.63 2.57 19.92
C ALA A 113 3.15 2.58 19.62
N ASP A 114 3.55 1.87 18.57
CA ASP A 114 4.91 1.91 18.05
C ASP A 114 5.24 3.33 17.53
N PRO A 115 6.24 4.02 18.11
CA PRO A 115 6.52 5.40 17.78
C PRO A 115 7.04 5.57 16.35
N PHE A 116 7.78 4.59 15.83
CA PHE A 116 8.39 4.65 14.50
C PHE A 116 7.36 4.45 13.40
N TYR A 117 6.51 3.43 13.57
CA TYR A 117 5.38 3.22 12.67
C TYR A 117 4.42 4.41 12.72
N LYS A 118 4.12 4.95 13.91
CA LYS A 118 3.21 6.08 14.06
C LYS A 118 3.71 7.32 13.30
N GLU A 119 4.99 7.65 13.42
CA GLU A 119 5.59 8.79 12.72
C GLU A 119 5.44 8.66 11.19
N ILE A 120 5.74 7.48 10.64
CA ILE A 120 5.55 7.20 9.21
C ILE A 120 4.06 7.26 8.84
N ARG A 121 3.19 6.68 9.67
CA ARG A 121 1.76 6.58 9.42
C ARG A 121 1.05 7.93 9.44
N ASP A 122 1.51 8.88 10.25
CA ASP A 122 0.94 10.23 10.37
C ASP A 122 1.16 11.04 9.08
N ARG A 123 2.32 10.89 8.42
CA ARG A 123 2.71 11.60 7.18
C ARG A 123 2.27 10.90 5.89
N VAL A 124 1.96 9.60 5.94
CA VAL A 124 1.48 8.85 4.78
C VAL A 124 -0.04 8.99 4.64
N LYS A 125 -0.47 9.46 3.48
CA LYS A 125 -1.88 9.57 3.06
C LYS A 125 -2.13 8.64 1.87
N PHE A 126 -3.39 8.27 1.66
CA PHE A 126 -3.74 7.26 0.65
C PHE A 126 -4.67 7.82 -0.42
N VAL A 127 -4.53 7.28 -1.63
CA VAL A 127 -5.45 7.46 -2.76
C VAL A 127 -6.02 6.09 -3.12
N LEU A 128 -7.33 6.01 -3.32
CA LEU A 128 -8.00 4.75 -3.61
C LEU A 128 -8.02 4.49 -5.13
N ILE A 129 -7.37 3.43 -5.59
CA ILE A 129 -7.52 2.92 -6.96
C ILE A 129 -8.82 2.12 -7.03
N GLY A 130 -9.75 2.55 -7.88
CA GLY A 130 -10.96 1.78 -8.18
C GLY A 130 -10.62 0.46 -8.88
N CYS A 131 -11.29 -0.61 -8.50
CA CYS A 131 -11.04 -1.96 -9.01
C CYS A 131 -12.34 -2.59 -9.47
N GLN A 132 -12.58 -2.61 -10.78
CA GLN A 132 -13.82 -3.15 -11.35
C GLN A 132 -13.78 -4.67 -11.55
N LYS A 133 -12.60 -5.24 -11.77
CA LYS A 133 -12.41 -6.65 -12.14
C LYS A 133 -11.38 -7.29 -11.23
N SER A 134 -11.76 -8.43 -10.64
CA SER A 134 -10.82 -9.24 -9.86
C SER A 134 -9.80 -9.95 -10.74
N GLY A 135 -8.60 -10.17 -10.21
CA GLY A 135 -7.67 -11.15 -10.77
C GLY A 135 -8.17 -12.59 -10.62
N ALA A 136 -7.52 -13.55 -11.28
CA ALA A 136 -7.90 -14.96 -11.26
C ALA A 136 -7.93 -15.53 -9.83
N ASP A 137 -6.91 -15.21 -9.03
CA ASP A 137 -6.72 -15.73 -7.68
C ASP A 137 -7.15 -14.74 -6.58
N CYS A 138 -7.90 -13.70 -6.95
CA CYS A 138 -8.40 -12.72 -5.97
C CYS A 138 -9.69 -13.24 -5.32
N PHE A 139 -9.82 -13.01 -4.01
CA PHE A 139 -10.97 -13.42 -3.19
C PHE A 139 -11.42 -12.29 -2.22
N CYS A 140 -11.27 -11.04 -2.65
CA CYS A 140 -11.53 -9.86 -1.83
C CYS A 140 -13.00 -9.64 -1.46
N VAL A 141 -13.94 -10.17 -2.24
CA VAL A 141 -15.39 -10.08 -1.98
C VAL A 141 -15.76 -10.97 -0.81
N ASP A 142 -15.33 -12.24 -0.82
CA ASP A 142 -15.57 -13.17 0.28
C ASP A 142 -14.96 -12.67 1.60
N MET A 143 -13.79 -12.03 1.52
CA MET A 143 -13.10 -11.41 2.66
C MET A 143 -13.69 -10.06 3.11
N GLY A 144 -14.66 -9.51 2.37
CA GLY A 144 -15.25 -8.19 2.66
C GLY A 144 -14.24 -7.04 2.58
N THR A 145 -13.17 -7.17 1.79
CA THR A 145 -12.11 -6.16 1.61
C THR A 145 -12.16 -5.49 0.23
N ASN A 146 -13.17 -5.81 -0.57
CA ASN A 146 -13.36 -5.32 -1.94
C ASN A 146 -13.77 -3.84 -2.02
N ARG A 147 -14.35 -3.27 -0.95
CA ARG A 147 -14.85 -1.89 -0.94
C ARG A 147 -14.31 -1.09 0.26
N THR A 148 -13.78 0.10 -0.02
CA THR A 148 -13.30 1.04 1.00
C THR A 148 -14.10 2.33 0.87
N THR A 149 -14.64 2.84 1.98
CA THR A 149 -15.53 4.00 2.02
C THR A 149 -14.92 5.22 2.72
N ASP A 150 -13.71 5.12 3.27
CA ASP A 150 -13.06 6.15 4.07
C ASP A 150 -11.54 5.96 4.07
N GLY A 151 -10.81 6.93 4.65
CA GLY A 151 -9.36 6.83 4.87
C GLY A 151 -8.49 7.15 3.66
N TYR A 152 -9.07 7.66 2.56
CA TYR A 152 -8.36 8.14 1.37
C TYR A 152 -8.65 9.62 1.09
N LEU A 153 -7.71 10.31 0.46
CA LEU A 153 -7.85 11.72 0.05
C LEU A 153 -8.81 11.86 -1.15
N PHE A 154 -8.63 11.00 -2.15
CA PHE A 154 -9.52 10.85 -3.30
C PHE A 154 -9.40 9.44 -3.88
N SER A 155 -10.36 9.03 -4.72
CA SER A 155 -10.26 7.83 -5.55
C SER A 155 -9.83 8.15 -6.98
N VAL A 156 -9.43 7.13 -7.74
CA VAL A 156 -9.12 7.24 -9.16
C VAL A 156 -9.74 6.07 -9.92
N ASP A 157 -10.61 6.41 -10.86
CA ASP A 157 -11.23 5.50 -11.82
C ASP A 157 -11.03 6.03 -13.24
N LEU A 158 -10.46 5.21 -14.12
CA LEU A 158 -10.40 5.51 -15.55
C LEU A 158 -11.67 5.00 -16.24
N ILE A 159 -12.46 5.91 -16.81
CA ILE A 159 -13.70 5.60 -17.53
C ILE A 159 -13.59 6.21 -18.94
N GLY A 160 -13.30 5.35 -19.92
CA GLY A 160 -12.96 5.82 -21.27
C GLY A 160 -11.68 6.66 -21.24
N ASP A 161 -11.77 7.92 -21.63
CA ASP A 161 -10.67 8.89 -21.59
C ASP A 161 -10.75 9.87 -20.41
N GLU A 162 -11.74 9.72 -19.54
CA GLU A 162 -11.94 10.56 -18.38
C GLU A 162 -11.48 9.87 -17.09
N ILE A 163 -10.97 10.70 -16.18
CA ILE A 163 -10.67 10.31 -14.80
C ILE A 163 -11.80 10.79 -13.90
N CYS A 164 -12.40 9.84 -13.20
CA CYS A 164 -13.42 10.08 -12.19
C CYS A 164 -12.79 9.86 -10.81
N CYS A 165 -13.01 10.82 -9.92
CA CYS A 165 -12.45 10.79 -8.56
C CYS A 165 -13.57 11.10 -7.57
N ASP A 166 -13.75 10.24 -6.57
CA ASP A 166 -14.45 10.62 -5.34
C ASP A 166 -13.47 11.38 -4.45
N VAL A 167 -13.70 12.67 -4.21
CA VAL A 167 -12.73 13.56 -3.52
C VAL A 167 -13.22 13.89 -2.11
N LYS A 168 -12.39 13.57 -1.11
CA LYS A 168 -12.69 13.78 0.32
C LYS A 168 -11.83 14.84 0.99
N CYS A 169 -10.77 15.25 0.31
CA CYS A 169 -9.83 16.25 0.79
C CYS A 169 -10.13 17.60 0.13
N GLU A 170 -10.34 18.64 0.94
CA GLU A 170 -10.61 20.01 0.46
C GLU A 170 -9.45 20.56 -0.39
N GLU A 171 -8.20 20.30 0.00
CA GLU A 171 -7.01 20.68 -0.78
C GLU A 171 -7.05 20.03 -2.17
N CYS A 172 -7.36 18.74 -2.24
CA CYS A 172 -7.46 18.03 -3.51
C CYS A 172 -8.62 18.55 -4.37
N ALA A 173 -9.76 18.87 -3.75
CA ALA A 173 -10.91 19.45 -4.45
C ALA A 173 -10.55 20.79 -5.12
N GLY A 174 -9.84 21.67 -4.40
CA GLY A 174 -9.34 22.94 -4.94
C GLY A 174 -8.37 22.74 -6.11
N ILE A 175 -7.37 21.86 -5.96
CA ILE A 175 -6.43 21.52 -7.03
C ILE A 175 -7.16 20.96 -8.25
N PHE A 176 -8.13 20.09 -8.04
CA PHE A 176 -8.88 19.44 -9.12
C PHE A 176 -9.73 20.45 -9.89
N ALA A 177 -10.38 21.40 -9.20
CA ALA A 177 -11.13 22.48 -9.84
C ALA A 177 -10.22 23.36 -10.72
N GLU A 178 -9.03 23.74 -10.24
CA GLU A 178 -8.04 24.50 -11.02
C GLU A 178 -7.54 23.74 -12.27
N CYS A 179 -7.52 22.41 -12.19
CA CYS A 179 -7.04 21.53 -13.26
C CYS A 179 -8.15 21.04 -14.21
N GLY A 180 -9.33 21.67 -14.21
CA GLY A 180 -10.42 21.33 -15.12
C GLY A 180 -11.29 20.17 -14.65
N GLY A 181 -11.33 19.92 -13.35
CA GLY A 181 -12.30 19.05 -12.69
C GLY A 181 -13.71 19.61 -12.81
N ARG A 182 -14.67 18.71 -13.01
CA ARG A 182 -16.11 19.01 -12.95
C ARG A 182 -16.71 18.26 -11.78
N GLU A 183 -17.68 18.87 -11.09
CA GLU A 183 -18.37 18.23 -9.99
C GLU A 183 -19.45 17.28 -10.51
N GLU A 184 -19.28 15.99 -10.20
CA GLU A 184 -20.25 14.94 -10.49
C GLU A 184 -20.26 13.93 -9.33
N ALA A 185 -21.37 13.22 -9.16
CA ALA A 185 -21.43 12.13 -8.20
C ALA A 185 -20.57 10.96 -8.71
N VAL A 186 -19.47 10.69 -8.02
CA VAL A 186 -18.56 9.57 -8.33
C VAL A 186 -18.59 8.58 -7.18
N GLU A 187 -18.83 7.30 -7.50
CA GLU A 187 -18.59 6.19 -6.59
C GLU A 187 -17.36 5.41 -7.07
N PRO A 188 -16.34 5.19 -6.22
CA PRO A 188 -15.17 4.42 -6.61
C PRO A 188 -15.57 3.01 -7.06
N LYS A 189 -15.03 2.53 -8.19
CA LYS A 189 -15.37 1.18 -8.63
C LYS A 189 -14.82 0.14 -7.66
N TYR A 190 -15.62 -0.89 -7.40
CA TYR A 190 -15.23 -2.02 -6.58
C TYR A 190 -15.70 -3.33 -7.21
N VAL A 191 -15.01 -4.41 -6.85
CA VAL A 191 -15.30 -5.75 -7.33
C VAL A 191 -16.57 -6.26 -6.63
N THR A 192 -17.53 -6.77 -7.37
CA THR A 192 -18.76 -7.37 -6.81
C THR A 192 -18.74 -8.89 -6.78
N GLU A 193 -17.85 -9.53 -7.56
CA GLU A 193 -17.75 -10.99 -7.67
C GLU A 193 -16.28 -11.41 -7.93
N ASN A 194 -15.87 -12.55 -7.37
CA ASN A 194 -14.57 -13.15 -7.62
C ASN A 194 -14.71 -14.46 -8.40
N ALA A 195 -13.71 -14.81 -9.22
CA ALA A 195 -13.67 -16.11 -9.88
C ALA A 195 -13.28 -17.24 -8.92
N THR A 196 -12.42 -16.92 -7.94
CA THR A 196 -12.01 -17.84 -6.88
C THR A 196 -12.78 -17.51 -5.61
N HIS A 197 -13.40 -18.54 -5.02
CA HIS A 197 -14.14 -18.40 -3.77
C HIS A 197 -13.44 -19.09 -2.60
N VAL A 198 -13.51 -18.45 -1.44
CA VAL A 198 -12.98 -18.97 -0.17
C VAL A 198 -14.08 -18.98 0.89
N THR A 199 -14.03 -19.96 1.79
CA THR A 199 -14.93 -20.02 2.94
C THR A 199 -14.17 -19.60 4.19
N ILE A 200 -14.64 -18.52 4.82
CA ILE A 200 -14.07 -18.03 6.07
C ILE A 200 -14.67 -18.83 7.21
N PRO A 201 -13.86 -19.56 8.01
CA PRO A 201 -14.38 -20.26 9.16
C PRO A 201 -14.86 -19.24 10.21
N PRO A 202 -15.95 -19.52 10.93
CA PRO A 202 -16.51 -18.59 11.92
C PRO A 202 -15.56 -18.39 13.13
N GLN A 203 -14.64 -19.33 13.35
CA GLN A 203 -13.56 -19.22 14.32
C GLN A 203 -12.26 -19.74 13.71
N ILE A 204 -11.15 -19.08 14.02
CA ILE A 204 -9.81 -19.54 13.69
C ILE A 204 -9.17 -20.03 14.99
N PRO A 205 -9.13 -21.35 15.25
CA PRO A 205 -8.59 -21.87 16.50
C PRO A 205 -7.06 -21.78 16.50
N ASN A 206 -6.47 -21.51 17.67
CA ASN A 206 -5.00 -21.52 17.84
C ASN A 206 -4.36 -22.88 17.51
N SER A 207 -5.12 -23.97 17.46
CA SER A 207 -4.62 -25.26 16.97
C SER A 207 -4.17 -25.21 15.51
N ILE A 208 -4.62 -24.21 14.73
CA ILE A 208 -4.19 -24.02 13.35
C ILE A 208 -2.67 -23.90 13.23
N TYR A 209 -1.98 -23.35 14.24
CA TYR A 209 -0.51 -23.24 14.26
C TYR A 209 0.21 -24.60 14.27
N LYS A 210 -0.49 -25.68 14.63
CA LYS A 210 0.03 -27.06 14.64
C LYS A 210 -0.37 -27.85 13.39
N ASN A 211 -1.03 -27.22 12.42
CA ASN A 211 -1.46 -27.91 11.21
C ASN A 211 -0.23 -28.32 10.38
N PRO A 212 -0.14 -29.59 9.90
CA PRO A 212 0.97 -30.07 9.09
C PRO A 212 1.24 -29.26 7.81
N VAL A 213 0.25 -28.49 7.32
CA VAL A 213 0.44 -27.58 6.18
C VAL A 213 1.61 -26.62 6.39
N TRP A 214 1.92 -26.25 7.64
CA TRP A 214 3.03 -25.35 7.95
C TRP A 214 4.40 -26.01 7.77
N ASP A 215 4.49 -27.34 7.78
CA ASP A 215 5.73 -28.08 7.56
C ASP A 215 6.27 -27.85 6.15
N GLU A 216 5.38 -27.69 5.16
CA GLU A 216 5.76 -27.33 3.79
C GLU A 216 6.40 -25.95 3.69
N TYR A 217 5.96 -25.00 4.52
CA TYR A 217 6.51 -23.64 4.54
C TYR A 217 7.82 -23.56 5.33
N SER A 218 7.88 -24.22 6.49
CA SER A 218 9.04 -24.16 7.38
C SER A 218 10.26 -24.84 6.77
N THR A 219 10.09 -25.98 6.10
CA THR A 219 11.18 -26.73 5.44
C THR A 219 11.83 -25.97 4.29
N ARG A 220 11.11 -25.03 3.67
CA ARG A 220 11.63 -24.18 2.56
C ARG A 220 12.20 -22.85 3.04
N CYS A 221 12.05 -22.52 4.32
CA CYS A 221 12.44 -21.22 4.85
C CYS A 221 13.97 -21.12 4.98
N ILE A 222 14.54 -20.07 4.40
CA ILE A 222 15.98 -19.74 4.48
C ILE A 222 16.23 -18.38 5.14
N GLY A 223 15.23 -17.81 5.83
CA GLY A 223 15.36 -16.52 6.52
C GLY A 223 15.49 -15.31 5.60
N CYS A 224 15.10 -15.41 4.31
CA CYS A 224 15.28 -14.32 3.33
C CYS A 224 14.27 -13.17 3.43
N GLY A 225 13.25 -13.26 4.29
CA GLY A 225 12.24 -12.20 4.47
C GLY A 225 11.25 -12.01 3.32
N ARG A 226 11.34 -12.75 2.21
CA ARG A 226 10.47 -12.56 1.03
C ARG A 226 8.97 -12.63 1.33
N CYS A 227 8.55 -13.56 2.20
CA CYS A 227 7.15 -13.67 2.61
C CYS A 227 6.67 -12.42 3.35
N ASN A 228 7.56 -11.75 4.09
CA ASN A 228 7.23 -10.51 4.77
C ASN A 228 6.89 -9.47 3.71
N PHE A 229 7.75 -9.20 2.72
CA PHE A 229 7.56 -8.10 1.75
C PHE A 229 6.41 -8.30 0.75
N VAL A 230 6.09 -9.55 0.41
CA VAL A 230 4.95 -9.84 -0.49
C VAL A 230 3.61 -9.76 0.24
N CYS A 231 3.56 -10.11 1.53
CA CYS A 231 2.33 -10.09 2.31
C CYS A 231 2.07 -8.69 2.90
N PRO A 232 0.98 -8.01 2.50
CA PRO A 232 0.72 -6.63 2.95
C PRO A 232 0.29 -6.54 4.41
N THR A 233 0.00 -7.67 5.08
CA THR A 233 -0.40 -7.73 6.49
C THR A 233 0.67 -8.32 7.41
N CYS A 234 1.81 -8.75 6.87
CA CYS A 234 2.86 -9.37 7.68
C CYS A 234 3.64 -8.31 8.46
N THR A 235 3.85 -8.56 9.76
CA THR A 235 4.50 -7.65 10.72
C THR A 235 5.72 -8.28 11.40
N CYS A 236 6.27 -9.35 10.82
CA CYS A 236 7.49 -9.98 11.33
C CYS A 236 8.71 -9.13 10.97
N TYR A 237 9.51 -8.75 11.97
CA TYR A 237 10.80 -8.07 11.81
C TYR A 237 11.78 -8.57 12.88
N THR A 238 13.06 -8.21 12.70
CA THR A 238 14.12 -8.42 13.71
C THR A 238 14.85 -7.11 13.92
N MET A 239 15.41 -6.91 15.10
CA MET A 239 16.32 -5.80 15.41
C MET A 239 17.65 -6.37 15.86
N GLN A 240 18.73 -5.72 15.46
CA GLN A 240 20.08 -6.10 15.83
C GLN A 240 20.93 -4.84 16.03
N ASP A 241 21.79 -4.88 17.03
CA ASP A 241 22.82 -3.87 17.22
C ASP A 241 24.02 -4.20 16.31
N VAL A 242 24.44 -3.23 15.51
CA VAL A 242 25.60 -3.37 14.62
C VAL A 242 26.74 -2.52 15.18
N TYR A 243 27.81 -3.18 15.62
CA TYR A 243 29.00 -2.52 16.15
C TYR A 243 29.88 -2.04 14.98
N TYR A 244 30.21 -0.75 14.98
CA TYR A 244 31.23 -0.21 14.09
C TYR A 244 32.60 -0.70 14.57
N THR A 245 33.27 -1.53 13.77
CA THR A 245 34.71 -1.83 13.91
C THR A 245 35.55 -0.88 13.07
#